data_AF-A0A345R423-F1
#
_entry.id   AF-A0A345R423-F1
#
_cell.length_a   1.000
_cell.length_b   1.000
_cell.length_c   1.000
_cell.angle_alpha   90.00
_cell.angle_beta   90.00
_cell.angle_gamma   90.00
#
_symmetry.space_group_name_H-M   'P 1'
#
loop_
_entity.id
_entity.type
_entity.pdbx_description
1 polymer ?
#
loop_
_entity_poly.entity_id
_entity_poly.type
_entity_poly.pdbx_seq_one_letter_code
_entity_poly.pdbx_strand_id
1 'polypeptide(L)'
;MAAINGTTGTDTLQGTAEDDRIDAGAGNDRVSGEGGDDRIDGGAGDDLLYGDAGVGTAPGNDASPITLSYASRLFNTGNSADEGDSVFYDNVATLDNGGGVFARLVLVDTSNDDMPIDLTGGTGFEILLNSGDGSRSRYAGETATFRLEFYDRQHYIDTGEFKPIALNSTATFNDLDRNNPGDQESVTLDTNSFTSFATSDDTSLNVTNADGTVTAAGTEANSPDDQDAWFSGQFENREFIEFTLETRSTQSGFTLSGDLIDDAVVTPIEAGNDTILGGEGDDTIFGQGGNDSLDGGEGDDQIEGGDGQDTITSGGGNDRAEGGQGSDLFNFTSGGDHTIVGGEDADGTDVDVLNLSGLDRSQYTLTKTGPESGTIEFRDADGNVTGTTTYSEIEEVVICFTPGTTIATRRGEIPVQQIKVGDLVVTRDNGLQPVRWVGRRNLGRDNLLRTPGFNPVRIKAGAFGEGVPQRDMMVSPNHRMLVASETAEVMFSEREVLVAAKHLVGLDGVDTVTPDKVSYIHMLFDNHEVVFADGTWAESFQPGAHSMAGIQSEQRSEILSLFPELELADGMSNFVAARRSLRAHEAQLLVSASAA
;
A
#
# COMPACT_ATOMS: atom_id res chain seq x y z
N MET A 1 17.66 -5.89 0.29
CA MET A 1 18.13 -4.50 0.11
C MET A 1 19.30 -4.37 -0.82
N ALA A 2 18.98 -4.49 -2.12
CA ALA A 2 19.80 -3.91 -3.17
C ALA A 2 19.59 -2.37 -3.19
N ALA A 3 20.53 -1.69 -3.83
CA ALA A 3 20.46 -0.25 -4.05
C ALA A 3 20.63 0.00 -5.55
N ILE A 4 19.59 0.53 -6.19
CA ILE A 4 19.48 0.73 -7.63
C ILE A 4 19.43 2.23 -7.86
N ASN A 5 20.27 2.73 -8.77
CA ASN A 5 20.34 4.17 -9.06
C ASN A 5 20.25 4.36 -10.57
N GLY A 6 19.33 5.20 -11.01
CA GLY A 6 19.23 5.68 -12.38
C GLY A 6 20.24 6.78 -12.68
N THR A 7 19.97 7.52 -13.74
CA THR A 7 20.86 8.49 -14.34
C THR A 7 20.22 9.87 -14.33
N THR A 8 20.44 10.66 -15.38
CA THR A 8 19.84 11.99 -15.54
C THR A 8 19.01 12.08 -16.82
N GLY A 9 18.64 10.93 -17.39
CA GLY A 9 17.69 10.85 -18.49
C GLY A 9 16.80 9.63 -18.29
N THR A 10 15.79 9.49 -19.13
CA THR A 10 14.80 8.40 -19.03
C THR A 10 15.43 7.02 -18.87
N ASP A 11 15.20 6.45 -17.70
CA ASP A 11 15.63 5.14 -17.27
C ASP A 11 14.44 4.18 -17.11
N THR A 12 14.75 2.89 -17.09
CA THR A 12 13.80 1.81 -16.83
C THR A 12 14.45 0.89 -15.82
N LEU A 13 13.96 0.96 -14.58
CA LEU A 13 14.57 0.37 -13.39
C LEU A 13 13.64 -0.68 -12.80
N GLN A 14 14.24 -1.77 -12.31
CA GLN A 14 13.51 -2.91 -11.78
C GLN A 14 14.24 -3.41 -10.53
N GLY A 15 13.49 -3.56 -9.44
CA GLY A 15 13.93 -4.17 -8.20
C GLY A 15 14.06 -5.69 -8.29
N THR A 16 14.09 -6.30 -7.12
CA THR A 16 14.22 -7.74 -6.89
C THR A 16 13.03 -8.20 -6.04
N ALA A 17 12.86 -9.50 -5.79
CA ALA A 17 11.77 -9.96 -4.94
C ALA A 17 12.03 -9.75 -3.42
N GLU A 18 12.99 -8.89 -3.08
CA GLU A 18 13.40 -8.57 -1.70
C GLU A 18 13.41 -7.04 -1.56
N ASP A 19 13.20 -6.53 -0.35
CA ASP A 19 13.19 -5.08 -0.06
C ASP A 19 14.33 -4.34 -0.79
N ASP A 20 14.04 -3.30 -1.54
CA ASP A 20 15.00 -2.55 -2.33
C ASP A 20 14.96 -1.05 -2.05
N ARG A 21 16.02 -0.39 -2.50
CA ARG A 21 16.10 1.06 -2.52
C ARG A 21 16.42 1.52 -3.94
N ILE A 22 15.46 2.20 -4.56
CA ILE A 22 15.55 2.67 -5.95
C ILE A 22 15.50 4.20 -5.95
N ASP A 23 16.46 4.81 -6.65
CA ASP A 23 16.56 6.26 -6.87
C ASP A 23 16.67 6.47 -8.38
N ALA A 24 15.59 6.92 -9.04
CA ALA A 24 15.51 7.00 -10.50
C ALA A 24 16.31 8.21 -11.04
N GLY A 25 16.28 9.32 -10.30
CA GLY A 25 17.17 10.44 -10.49
C GLY A 25 16.47 11.58 -11.24
N ALA A 26 16.81 11.77 -12.51
CA ALA A 26 16.12 12.76 -13.33
C ALA A 26 15.87 12.21 -14.72
N GLY A 27 14.81 12.66 -15.37
CA GLY A 27 14.29 12.02 -16.57
C GLY A 27 12.84 11.63 -16.34
N ASN A 28 12.17 11.22 -17.40
CA ASN A 28 10.85 10.59 -17.26
C ASN A 28 11.13 9.10 -17.17
N ASP A 29 11.10 8.56 -15.97
CA ASP A 29 11.58 7.24 -15.62
C ASP A 29 10.44 6.25 -15.45
N ARG A 30 10.78 4.96 -15.56
CA ARG A 30 9.85 3.87 -15.31
C ARG A 30 10.46 2.93 -14.29
N VAL A 31 9.80 2.72 -13.15
CA VAL A 31 10.37 1.99 -12.01
C VAL A 31 9.39 0.95 -11.48
N SER A 32 9.88 -0.23 -11.14
CA SER A 32 9.16 -1.25 -10.36
C SER A 32 10.03 -1.75 -9.21
N GLY A 33 9.44 -1.91 -8.02
CA GLY A 33 10.11 -2.54 -6.88
C GLY A 33 10.11 -4.08 -6.95
N GLU A 34 9.11 -4.65 -7.64
CA GLU A 34 8.87 -6.09 -7.80
C GLU A 34 8.21 -6.76 -6.59
N GLY A 35 8.95 -7.08 -5.53
CA GLY A 35 8.34 -7.62 -4.33
C GLY A 35 9.21 -7.42 -3.10
N GLY A 36 8.62 -7.56 -1.91
CA GLY A 36 9.26 -7.12 -0.66
C GLY A 36 8.91 -5.67 -0.35
N ASP A 37 9.37 -5.13 0.78
CA ASP A 37 9.02 -3.75 1.20
C ASP A 37 10.01 -2.75 0.57
N ASP A 38 9.60 -2.07 -0.50
CA ASP A 38 10.47 -1.24 -1.32
C ASP A 38 10.47 0.24 -0.95
N ARG A 39 11.58 0.91 -1.30
CA ARG A 39 11.69 2.37 -1.22
C ARG A 39 12.08 2.94 -2.56
N ILE A 40 11.16 3.63 -3.21
CA ILE A 40 11.30 4.22 -4.55
C ILE A 40 11.27 5.75 -4.47
N ASP A 41 12.20 6.39 -5.16
CA ASP A 41 12.31 7.85 -5.32
C ASP A 41 12.40 8.13 -6.84
N GLY A 42 11.35 8.68 -7.44
CA GLY A 42 11.29 9.00 -8.88
C GLY A 42 12.21 10.16 -9.23
N GLY A 43 12.14 11.23 -8.46
CA GLY A 43 13.09 12.33 -8.53
C GLY A 43 12.54 13.48 -9.36
N ALA A 44 13.01 13.66 -10.60
CA ALA A 44 12.58 14.80 -11.42
C ALA A 44 12.26 14.42 -12.86
N GLY A 45 11.05 14.71 -13.31
CA GLY A 45 10.48 14.38 -14.61
C GLY A 45 9.14 13.67 -14.42
N ASP A 46 8.43 13.39 -15.51
CA ASP A 46 7.13 12.71 -15.40
C ASP A 46 7.37 11.20 -15.32
N ASP A 47 7.30 10.65 -14.12
CA ASP A 47 7.68 9.27 -13.80
C ASP A 47 6.50 8.31 -13.74
N LEU A 48 6.80 7.03 -13.89
CA LEU A 48 5.84 5.95 -13.76
C LEU A 48 6.38 4.87 -12.81
N LEU A 49 5.80 4.82 -11.62
CA LEU A 49 6.32 4.11 -10.47
C LEU A 49 5.35 3.02 -10.01
N TYR A 50 5.86 1.82 -9.77
CA TYR A 50 5.14 0.68 -9.25
C TYR A 50 5.84 0.20 -7.98
N GLY A 51 5.10 0.04 -6.88
CA GLY A 51 5.59 -0.56 -5.64
C GLY A 51 6.05 -1.99 -5.92
N ASP A 52 5.11 -2.83 -6.33
CA ASP A 52 5.41 -4.19 -6.78
C ASP A 52 5.78 -4.29 -8.28
N ALA A 53 5.64 -5.49 -8.84
CA ALA A 53 5.83 -5.82 -10.25
C ALA A 53 5.02 -4.89 -11.16
N GLY A 54 5.71 -4.12 -12.00
CA GLY A 54 5.09 -3.15 -12.91
C GLY A 54 5.13 -3.61 -14.36
N VAL A 55 4.01 -3.54 -15.07
CA VAL A 55 3.92 -3.93 -16.49
C VAL A 55 4.96 -3.18 -17.32
N GLY A 56 5.83 -3.83 -18.11
CA GLY A 56 6.71 -3.12 -19.05
C GLY A 56 7.70 -2.14 -18.41
N THR A 57 7.87 -2.21 -17.08
CA THR A 57 8.97 -1.58 -16.31
C THR A 57 10.25 -2.38 -16.43
N ALA A 58 10.15 -3.58 -16.99
CA ALA A 58 11.25 -4.42 -17.30
C ALA A 58 11.81 -4.00 -18.68
N PRO A 59 13.09 -3.63 -18.82
CA PRO A 59 13.71 -3.24 -20.10
C PRO A 59 13.80 -4.36 -21.16
N GLY A 60 13.10 -5.48 -20.94
CA GLY A 60 12.95 -6.58 -21.88
C GLY A 60 12.09 -6.21 -23.09
N ASN A 61 12.23 -6.99 -24.15
CA ASN A 61 11.43 -6.85 -25.35
C ASN A 61 10.18 -7.73 -25.21
N ASP A 62 9.00 -7.15 -25.35
CA ASP A 62 7.74 -7.89 -25.38
C ASP A 62 7.79 -8.93 -26.49
N ALA A 63 7.50 -10.17 -26.12
CA ALA A 63 7.60 -11.33 -26.99
C ALA A 63 6.43 -12.28 -26.76
N SER A 64 6.00 -12.95 -27.84
CA SER A 64 5.06 -14.07 -27.73
C SER A 64 5.53 -15.10 -26.71
N PRO A 65 4.63 -15.91 -26.13
CA PRO A 65 5.02 -17.01 -25.25
C PRO A 65 6.09 -17.91 -25.88
N ILE A 66 6.91 -18.49 -25.01
CA ILE A 66 8.06 -19.30 -25.41
C ILE A 66 7.58 -20.65 -25.97
N THR A 67 7.89 -20.90 -27.25
CA THR A 67 7.69 -22.19 -27.91
C THR A 67 9.05 -22.85 -28.19
N LEU A 68 9.30 -23.99 -27.56
CA LEU A 68 10.35 -24.90 -27.99
C LEU A 68 9.75 -25.92 -28.96
N SER A 69 10.43 -26.19 -30.07
CA SER A 69 9.97 -27.17 -31.04
C SER A 69 11.12 -28.02 -31.55
N TYR A 70 10.91 -29.34 -31.57
CA TYR A 70 11.82 -30.27 -32.26
C TYR A 70 12.14 -29.83 -33.71
N ALA A 71 11.19 -29.20 -34.40
CA ALA A 71 11.35 -28.80 -35.80
C ALA A 71 12.24 -27.56 -36.00
N SER A 72 12.39 -26.71 -34.97
CA SER A 72 13.17 -25.48 -35.04
C SER A 72 14.59 -25.61 -34.45
N ARG A 73 14.98 -26.81 -34.03
CA ARG A 73 16.32 -27.08 -33.48
C ARG A 73 17.43 -26.90 -34.52
N LEU A 74 18.51 -26.25 -34.12
CA LEU A 74 19.69 -25.99 -34.96
C LEU A 74 20.81 -27.02 -34.74
N PHE A 75 21.29 -27.15 -33.49
CA PHE A 75 22.40 -28.04 -33.10
C PHE A 75 22.21 -28.50 -31.65
N ASN A 76 22.66 -29.72 -31.32
CA ASN A 76 22.64 -30.29 -29.96
C ASN A 76 23.88 -31.15 -29.67
N THR A 77 24.08 -31.50 -28.40
CA THR A 77 25.20 -32.36 -27.95
C THR A 77 24.90 -33.86 -27.99
N GLY A 78 23.64 -34.28 -28.15
CA GLY A 78 23.24 -35.68 -28.33
C GLY A 78 22.09 -36.11 -27.42
N ASN A 79 21.88 -37.42 -27.28
CA ASN A 79 20.81 -38.05 -26.50
C ASN A 79 21.26 -38.54 -25.10
N SER A 80 22.39 -38.01 -24.63
CA SER A 80 23.00 -38.29 -23.33
C SER A 80 23.73 -37.02 -22.91
N ALA A 81 22.96 -36.03 -22.46
CA ALA A 81 23.49 -34.72 -22.08
C ALA A 81 24.11 -34.77 -20.68
N ASP A 82 25.32 -34.22 -20.56
CA ASP A 82 26.00 -33.96 -19.28
C ASP A 82 25.84 -32.48 -18.90
N GLU A 83 26.13 -32.10 -17.65
CA GLU A 83 26.10 -30.69 -17.23
C GLU A 83 26.97 -29.79 -18.13
N GLY A 84 26.40 -28.66 -18.53
CA GLY A 84 26.97 -27.71 -19.50
C GLY A 84 26.62 -28.02 -20.96
N ASP A 85 26.06 -29.18 -21.27
CA ASP A 85 25.54 -29.48 -22.60
C ASP A 85 24.33 -28.62 -22.93
N SER A 86 24.13 -28.37 -24.23
CA SER A 86 23.07 -27.48 -24.68
C SER A 86 22.49 -27.82 -26.05
N VAL A 87 21.31 -27.26 -26.29
CA VAL A 87 20.61 -27.31 -27.57
C VAL A 87 20.14 -25.91 -27.96
N PHE A 88 20.28 -25.58 -29.24
CA PHE A 88 19.82 -24.30 -29.81
C PHE A 88 18.53 -24.46 -30.59
N TYR A 89 17.60 -23.53 -30.39
CA TYR A 89 16.31 -23.44 -31.07
C TYR A 89 16.21 -22.12 -31.86
N ASP A 90 15.69 -22.20 -33.08
CA ASP A 90 15.28 -21.05 -33.90
C ASP A 90 13.86 -20.62 -33.54
N ASN A 91 13.64 -19.31 -33.55
CA ASN A 91 12.34 -18.66 -33.50
C ASN A 91 11.44 -19.15 -32.35
N VAL A 92 11.98 -19.16 -31.13
CA VAL A 92 11.26 -19.59 -29.93
C VAL A 92 10.21 -18.59 -29.44
N ALA A 93 10.33 -17.34 -29.87
CA ALA A 93 9.37 -16.29 -29.59
C ALA A 93 9.42 -15.25 -30.73
N THR A 94 8.37 -14.46 -30.83
CA THR A 94 8.24 -13.35 -31.78
C THR A 94 8.11 -12.05 -31.00
N LEU A 95 9.03 -11.13 -31.22
CA LEU A 95 8.99 -9.77 -30.68
C LEU A 95 7.85 -8.97 -31.29
N ASP A 96 7.37 -7.92 -30.61
CA ASP A 96 6.32 -7.03 -31.09
C ASP A 96 6.59 -6.38 -32.47
N ASN A 97 7.86 -6.13 -32.78
CA ASN A 97 8.27 -5.61 -34.09
C ASN A 97 8.28 -6.69 -35.20
N GLY A 98 7.86 -7.92 -34.89
CA GLY A 98 7.88 -9.09 -35.76
C GLY A 98 9.23 -9.81 -35.87
N GLY A 99 10.24 -9.38 -35.12
CA GLY A 99 11.55 -10.03 -35.03
C GLY A 99 11.47 -11.38 -34.33
N GLY A 100 12.28 -12.35 -34.77
CA GLY A 100 12.36 -13.65 -34.12
C GLY A 100 13.39 -13.67 -32.98
N VAL A 101 13.29 -14.68 -32.11
CA VAL A 101 14.22 -14.92 -31.00
C VAL A 101 14.88 -16.30 -31.14
N PHE A 102 16.19 -16.38 -30.99
CA PHE A 102 16.90 -17.64 -30.78
C PHE A 102 16.92 -18.00 -29.30
N ALA A 103 16.97 -19.28 -28.97
CA ALA A 103 17.30 -19.69 -27.60
C ALA A 103 18.32 -20.81 -27.52
N ARG A 104 19.07 -20.82 -26.42
CA ARG A 104 19.96 -21.90 -26.01
C ARG A 104 19.46 -22.48 -24.69
N LEU A 105 19.01 -23.73 -24.72
CA LEU A 105 18.68 -24.49 -23.52
C LEU A 105 19.95 -25.22 -23.05
N VAL A 106 20.39 -24.92 -21.83
CA VAL A 106 21.60 -25.48 -21.20
C VAL A 106 21.19 -26.34 -20.01
N LEU A 107 21.71 -27.56 -19.92
CA LEU A 107 21.63 -28.35 -18.70
C LEU A 107 22.63 -27.78 -17.68
N VAL A 108 22.15 -27.27 -16.56
CA VAL A 108 22.96 -26.55 -15.58
C VAL A 108 23.44 -27.46 -14.45
N ASP A 109 22.54 -28.27 -13.92
CA ASP A 109 22.78 -29.11 -12.75
C ASP A 109 21.89 -30.36 -12.79
N THR A 110 22.37 -31.46 -12.20
CA THR A 110 21.58 -32.66 -11.99
C THR A 110 21.73 -33.16 -10.56
N SER A 111 20.65 -33.66 -9.95
CA SER A 111 20.78 -34.33 -8.64
C SER A 111 21.51 -35.67 -8.73
N ASN A 112 21.65 -36.20 -9.96
CA ASN A 112 22.24 -37.50 -10.27
C ASN A 112 22.88 -37.52 -11.66
N ASP A 113 24.21 -37.43 -11.71
CA ASP A 113 25.02 -37.45 -12.93
C ASP A 113 24.80 -38.69 -13.82
N ASP A 114 24.31 -39.81 -13.26
CA ASP A 114 24.03 -41.04 -14.01
C ASP A 114 22.61 -41.05 -14.63
N MET A 115 21.81 -39.99 -14.43
CA MET A 115 20.48 -39.86 -15.00
C MET A 115 20.56 -39.53 -16.50
N PRO A 116 20.02 -40.39 -17.38
CA PRO A 116 20.09 -40.13 -18.82
C PRO A 116 19.12 -39.03 -19.21
N ILE A 117 19.65 -37.94 -19.76
CA ILE A 117 18.92 -36.77 -20.24
C ILE A 117 19.07 -36.67 -21.75
N ASP A 118 17.95 -36.54 -22.45
CA ASP A 118 17.90 -36.43 -23.91
C ASP A 118 17.33 -35.06 -24.32
N LEU A 119 18.20 -34.24 -24.91
CA LEU A 119 17.92 -32.90 -25.45
C LEU A 119 17.72 -32.91 -26.98
N THR A 120 17.60 -34.10 -27.58
CA THR A 120 17.31 -34.23 -29.00
C THR A 120 15.84 -34.00 -29.34
N GLY A 121 14.96 -33.97 -28.34
CA GLY A 121 13.52 -33.78 -28.51
C GLY A 121 12.85 -34.90 -29.29
N GLY A 122 11.51 -34.92 -29.28
CA GLY A 122 10.71 -35.93 -29.95
C GLY A 122 9.27 -35.50 -30.13
N THR A 123 8.41 -36.43 -30.55
CA THR A 123 6.98 -36.15 -30.61
C THR A 123 6.42 -36.11 -29.19
N GLY A 124 5.95 -34.94 -28.75
CA GLY A 124 5.34 -34.72 -27.43
C GLY A 124 6.33 -34.37 -26.31
N PHE A 125 7.59 -34.05 -26.63
CA PHE A 125 8.56 -33.55 -25.66
C PHE A 125 9.74 -32.84 -26.35
N GLU A 126 10.26 -31.78 -25.73
CA GLU A 126 11.51 -31.13 -26.12
C GLU A 126 12.65 -31.51 -25.18
N ILE A 127 12.33 -31.82 -23.92
CA ILE A 127 13.25 -32.30 -22.90
C ILE A 127 12.77 -33.65 -22.41
N LEU A 128 13.66 -34.63 -22.39
CA LEU A 128 13.32 -35.98 -21.95
C LEU A 128 14.27 -36.41 -20.84
N LEU A 129 13.74 -36.47 -19.63
CA LEU A 129 14.48 -36.95 -18.48
C LEU A 129 14.28 -38.45 -18.30
N ASN A 130 15.30 -39.08 -17.74
CA ASN A 130 15.35 -40.51 -17.51
C ASN A 130 15.05 -41.32 -18.79
N SER A 131 15.65 -40.91 -19.91
CA SER A 131 15.30 -41.35 -21.27
C SER A 131 15.49 -42.85 -21.53
N GLY A 132 14.46 -43.51 -22.08
CA GLY A 132 14.46 -44.90 -22.55
C GLY A 132 13.24 -45.71 -22.12
N ASP A 133 13.22 -47.02 -22.41
CA ASP A 133 12.02 -47.85 -22.25
C ASP A 133 11.79 -48.37 -20.81
N GLY A 134 10.52 -48.39 -20.39
CA GLY A 134 10.07 -49.03 -19.15
C GLY A 134 10.25 -48.22 -17.86
N SER A 135 9.92 -48.86 -16.73
CA SER A 135 10.05 -48.23 -15.40
C SER A 135 11.51 -48.22 -14.94
N ARG A 136 11.90 -47.10 -14.34
CA ARG A 136 13.24 -46.72 -13.93
C ARG A 136 13.22 -46.05 -12.55
N SER A 137 12.68 -46.76 -11.58
CA SER A 137 12.49 -46.28 -10.20
C SER A 137 13.76 -45.78 -9.49
N ARG A 138 14.96 -46.07 -10.01
CA ARG A 138 16.22 -45.58 -9.44
C ARG A 138 16.44 -44.07 -9.64
N TYR A 139 15.68 -43.45 -10.55
CA TYR A 139 15.75 -42.02 -10.80
C TYR A 139 14.48 -41.28 -10.37
N ALA A 140 13.48 -41.97 -9.81
CA ALA A 140 12.26 -41.31 -9.37
C ALA A 140 12.58 -40.25 -8.30
N GLY A 141 12.09 -39.01 -8.51
CA GLY A 141 12.37 -37.86 -7.67
C GLY A 141 13.74 -37.20 -7.91
N GLU A 142 14.54 -37.69 -8.86
CA GLU A 142 15.74 -36.98 -9.30
C GLU A 142 15.36 -35.76 -10.12
N THR A 143 16.17 -34.71 -10.03
CA THR A 143 15.93 -33.41 -10.64
C THR A 143 17.02 -33.04 -11.64
N ALA A 144 16.65 -32.21 -12.62
CA ALA A 144 17.57 -31.55 -13.53
C ALA A 144 17.19 -30.09 -13.69
N THR A 145 18.16 -29.19 -13.52
CA THR A 145 17.99 -27.74 -13.67
C THR A 145 18.45 -27.30 -15.05
N PHE A 146 17.61 -26.52 -15.71
CA PHE A 146 17.87 -25.99 -17.03
C PHE A 146 17.88 -24.47 -17.01
N ARG A 147 18.73 -23.89 -17.85
CA ARG A 147 18.72 -22.48 -18.18
C ARG A 147 18.38 -22.30 -19.65
N LEU A 148 17.32 -21.55 -19.94
CA LEU A 148 16.93 -21.18 -21.29
C LEU A 148 17.32 -19.73 -21.54
N GLU A 149 18.34 -19.53 -22.38
CA GLU A 149 18.91 -18.21 -22.67
C GLU A 149 18.42 -17.70 -24.03
N PHE A 150 18.16 -16.40 -24.14
CA PHE A 150 17.55 -15.77 -25.31
C PHE A 150 18.54 -14.88 -26.08
N TYR A 151 18.44 -14.89 -27.41
CA TYR A 151 19.32 -14.13 -28.29
C TYR A 151 18.56 -13.48 -29.46
N ASP A 152 18.99 -12.28 -29.86
CA ASP A 152 18.43 -11.55 -31.00
C ASP A 152 18.74 -12.29 -32.32
N ARG A 153 17.69 -12.77 -32.98
CA ARG A 153 17.80 -13.51 -34.24
C ARG A 153 18.28 -12.64 -35.39
N GLN A 154 17.76 -11.42 -35.50
CA GLN A 154 18.09 -10.52 -36.60
C GLN A 154 19.55 -10.08 -36.49
N HIS A 155 20.03 -9.81 -35.27
CA HIS A 155 21.43 -9.52 -35.03
C HIS A 155 22.34 -10.66 -35.50
N TYR A 156 22.05 -11.90 -35.14
CA TYR A 156 22.84 -13.05 -35.58
C TYR A 156 22.81 -13.24 -37.11
N ILE A 157 21.67 -12.98 -37.77
CA ILE A 157 21.58 -13.01 -39.24
C ILE A 157 22.51 -11.97 -39.87
N ASP A 158 22.59 -10.78 -39.28
CA ASP A 158 23.36 -9.66 -39.82
C ASP A 158 24.86 -9.79 -39.54
N THR A 159 25.26 -10.35 -38.39
CA THR A 159 26.66 -10.35 -37.91
C THR A 159 27.28 -11.74 -37.77
N GLY A 160 26.48 -12.78 -37.60
CA GLY A 160 26.91 -14.13 -37.22
C GLY A 160 27.24 -14.29 -35.73
N GLU A 161 26.95 -13.29 -34.90
CA GLU A 161 27.21 -13.32 -33.45
C GLU A 161 25.91 -13.45 -32.66
N PHE A 162 25.93 -14.28 -31.61
CA PHE A 162 24.81 -14.39 -30.68
C PHE A 162 24.85 -13.23 -29.69
N LYS A 163 23.88 -12.31 -29.80
CA LYS A 163 23.72 -11.18 -28.88
C LYS A 163 22.56 -11.49 -27.92
N PRO A 164 22.80 -11.56 -26.61
CA PRO A 164 21.74 -11.71 -25.62
C PRO A 164 20.64 -10.65 -25.80
N ILE A 165 19.40 -11.05 -25.54
CA ILE A 165 18.24 -10.16 -25.57
C ILE A 165 17.37 -10.46 -24.36
N ALA A 166 17.02 -9.43 -23.59
CA ALA A 166 16.06 -9.57 -22.50
C ALA A 166 14.64 -9.58 -23.07
N LEU A 167 13.78 -10.45 -22.53
CA LEU A 167 12.40 -10.62 -22.97
C LEU A 167 11.39 -10.42 -21.84
N ASN A 168 10.19 -9.97 -22.22
CA ASN A 168 8.98 -10.07 -21.42
C ASN A 168 8.08 -11.11 -22.10
N SER A 169 7.82 -12.23 -21.44
CA SER A 169 7.15 -13.38 -22.08
C SER A 169 6.56 -14.33 -21.03
N THR A 170 6.03 -15.45 -21.51
CA THR A 170 5.45 -16.52 -20.69
C THR A 170 6.07 -17.84 -21.08
N ALA A 171 6.49 -18.63 -20.09
CA ALA A 171 6.87 -20.02 -20.27
C ALA A 171 5.77 -20.92 -19.69
N THR A 172 5.13 -21.70 -20.56
CA THR A 172 4.09 -22.68 -20.17
C THR A 172 4.68 -24.07 -20.27
N PHE A 173 4.64 -24.80 -19.15
CA PHE A 173 5.05 -26.18 -19.03
C PHE A 173 3.82 -27.07 -19.06
N ASN A 174 3.82 -28.06 -19.96
CA ASN A 174 2.67 -28.94 -20.18
C ASN A 174 2.97 -30.37 -19.69
N ASP A 175 1.91 -31.17 -19.55
CA ASP A 175 1.95 -32.63 -19.38
C ASP A 175 2.57 -33.10 -18.06
N LEU A 176 2.35 -32.39 -16.95
CA LEU A 176 2.88 -32.84 -15.65
C LEU A 176 2.15 -34.09 -15.16
N ASP A 177 2.78 -35.24 -15.33
CA ASP A 177 2.21 -36.56 -15.03
C ASP A 177 2.44 -37.01 -13.57
N ARG A 178 1.62 -37.95 -13.13
CA ARG A 178 1.85 -38.76 -11.92
C ARG A 178 1.44 -40.21 -12.10
N ASN A 179 2.34 -41.10 -11.67
CA ASN A 179 2.06 -42.54 -11.63
C ASN A 179 1.42 -42.96 -10.30
N ASN A 180 2.00 -42.52 -9.18
CA ASN A 180 1.58 -42.86 -7.81
C ASN A 180 1.91 -41.71 -6.85
N PRO A 181 1.38 -41.70 -5.62
CA PRO A 181 1.82 -40.74 -4.60
C PRO A 181 3.32 -40.79 -4.32
N GLY A 182 4.00 -39.65 -4.52
CA GLY A 182 5.46 -39.53 -4.41
C GLY A 182 6.22 -39.99 -5.66
N ASP A 183 5.53 -40.13 -6.80
CA ASP A 183 6.09 -40.56 -8.08
C ASP A 183 5.43 -39.76 -9.22
N GLN A 184 5.89 -38.52 -9.35
CA GLN A 184 5.27 -37.46 -10.15
C GLN A 184 6.32 -36.61 -10.86
N GLU A 185 5.90 -35.95 -11.92
CA GLU A 185 6.65 -34.88 -12.56
C GLU A 185 6.29 -33.56 -11.88
N SER A 186 7.30 -32.72 -11.74
CA SER A 186 7.12 -31.37 -11.22
C SER A 186 8.02 -30.39 -11.97
N VAL A 187 7.55 -29.15 -12.06
CA VAL A 187 8.35 -28.00 -12.47
C VAL A 187 8.49 -27.10 -11.25
N THR A 188 9.72 -26.69 -10.95
CA THR A 188 10.03 -25.71 -9.92
C THR A 188 10.65 -24.49 -10.57
N LEU A 189 10.07 -23.33 -10.29
CA LEU A 189 10.51 -22.02 -10.76
C LEU A 189 10.93 -21.16 -9.58
N ASP A 190 12.00 -20.38 -9.77
CA ASP A 190 12.47 -19.40 -8.78
C ASP A 190 11.56 -18.16 -8.81
N THR A 191 11.01 -17.76 -7.67
CA THR A 191 10.16 -16.55 -7.58
C THR A 191 10.92 -15.28 -7.94
N ASN A 192 12.24 -15.27 -7.82
CA ASN A 192 13.08 -14.15 -8.26
C ASN A 192 13.21 -14.04 -9.78
N SER A 193 12.75 -15.03 -10.56
CA SER A 193 12.92 -15.09 -12.02
C SER A 193 11.62 -14.90 -12.81
N PHE A 194 10.48 -14.91 -12.14
CA PHE A 194 9.15 -14.83 -12.72
C PHE A 194 8.34 -13.78 -11.95
N THR A 195 7.38 -13.15 -12.60
CA THR A 195 6.53 -12.09 -12.04
C THR A 195 5.16 -12.62 -11.60
N SER A 196 4.68 -13.69 -12.23
CA SER A 196 3.45 -14.37 -11.83
C SER A 196 3.44 -15.82 -12.28
N PHE A 197 2.56 -16.61 -11.67
CA PHE A 197 2.34 -18.00 -12.03
C PHE A 197 0.86 -18.25 -12.30
N ALA A 198 0.54 -19.16 -13.23
CA ALA A 198 -0.85 -19.49 -13.49
C ALA A 198 -1.10 -20.99 -13.73
N THR A 199 -2.31 -21.42 -13.37
CA THR A 199 -2.90 -22.73 -13.68
C THR A 199 -4.32 -22.55 -14.21
N SER A 200 -4.97 -23.62 -14.68
CA SER A 200 -6.41 -23.56 -14.96
C SER A 200 -7.22 -23.52 -13.65
N ASP A 201 -8.46 -23.03 -13.74
CA ASP A 201 -9.45 -23.04 -12.64
C ASP A 201 -9.70 -24.45 -12.08
N ASP A 202 -9.61 -25.48 -12.94
CA ASP A 202 -9.85 -26.88 -12.64
C ASP A 202 -8.58 -27.72 -12.53
N THR A 203 -7.45 -27.07 -12.23
CA THR A 203 -6.13 -27.69 -12.31
C THR A 203 -6.02 -29.04 -11.59
N SER A 204 -5.38 -30.00 -12.28
CA SER A 204 -4.95 -31.30 -11.76
C SER A 204 -3.53 -31.22 -11.16
N LEU A 205 -3.01 -30.01 -10.92
CA LEU A 205 -1.70 -29.78 -10.33
C LEU A 205 -1.81 -29.45 -8.84
N ASN A 206 -0.83 -29.91 -8.08
CA ASN A 206 -0.61 -29.44 -6.72
C ASN A 206 0.51 -28.40 -6.75
N VAL A 207 0.14 -27.13 -6.62
CA VAL A 207 1.07 -25.99 -6.60
C VAL A 207 1.42 -25.63 -5.15
N THR A 208 2.71 -25.53 -4.86
CA THR A 208 3.22 -25.11 -3.57
C THR A 208 4.22 -23.98 -3.73
N ASN A 209 4.02 -22.89 -2.99
CA ASN A 209 4.99 -21.80 -2.85
C ASN A 209 5.73 -21.98 -1.52
N ALA A 210 7.03 -22.20 -1.57
CA ALA A 210 7.88 -22.36 -0.40
C ALA A 210 9.34 -22.03 -0.74
N ASP A 211 10.03 -21.44 0.25
CA ASP A 211 11.49 -21.22 0.20
C ASP A 211 11.98 -20.46 -1.04
N GLY A 212 11.22 -19.46 -1.52
CA GLY A 212 11.58 -18.64 -2.68
C GLY A 212 11.39 -19.35 -4.03
N THR A 213 10.60 -20.43 -4.05
CA THR A 213 10.28 -21.17 -5.27
C THR A 213 8.81 -21.54 -5.34
N VAL A 214 8.30 -21.67 -6.56
CA VAL A 214 6.98 -22.25 -6.83
C VAL A 214 7.16 -23.58 -7.54
N THR A 215 6.66 -24.64 -6.92
CA THR A 215 6.65 -25.98 -7.49
C THR A 215 5.23 -26.37 -7.88
N ALA A 216 5.01 -26.69 -9.15
CA ALA A 216 3.80 -27.33 -9.64
C ALA A 216 4.06 -28.81 -9.88
N ALA A 217 3.30 -29.69 -9.24
CA ALA A 217 3.46 -31.14 -9.37
C ALA A 217 2.19 -31.81 -9.88
N GLY A 218 2.34 -32.74 -10.83
CA GLY A 218 1.23 -33.53 -11.37
C GLY A 218 0.53 -34.35 -10.28
N THR A 219 -0.80 -34.44 -10.32
CA THR A 219 -1.57 -35.26 -9.37
C THR A 219 -2.15 -36.53 -9.98
N GLU A 220 -2.18 -36.65 -11.30
CA GLU A 220 -2.64 -37.82 -12.05
C GLU A 220 -1.92 -37.98 -13.39
N ALA A 221 -2.29 -39.00 -14.17
CA ALA A 221 -1.74 -39.20 -15.50
C ALA A 221 -2.50 -38.29 -16.49
N ASN A 222 -1.76 -37.42 -17.15
CA ASN A 222 -2.26 -36.32 -17.93
C ASN A 222 -1.93 -36.49 -19.42
N SER A 223 -2.38 -35.52 -20.21
CA SER A 223 -2.11 -35.43 -21.64
C SER A 223 -1.53 -34.04 -21.92
N PRO A 224 -0.60 -33.88 -22.88
CA PRO A 224 0.02 -32.60 -23.16
C PRO A 224 -0.95 -31.54 -23.68
N ASP A 225 -2.10 -31.98 -24.23
CA ASP A 225 -3.17 -31.12 -24.73
C ASP A 225 -4.22 -30.75 -23.65
N ASP A 226 -4.07 -31.24 -22.41
CA ASP A 226 -5.01 -30.97 -21.33
C ASP A 226 -4.52 -29.81 -20.44
N GLN A 227 -5.26 -28.71 -20.44
CA GLN A 227 -4.84 -27.47 -19.78
C GLN A 227 -4.84 -27.58 -18.25
N ASP A 228 -5.58 -28.53 -17.68
CA ASP A 228 -5.62 -28.74 -16.24
C ASP A 228 -4.26 -29.17 -15.65
N ALA A 229 -3.38 -29.69 -16.50
CA ALA A 229 -2.03 -30.13 -16.19
C ALA A 229 -0.95 -29.13 -16.64
N TRP A 230 -1.33 -27.90 -17.03
CA TRP A 230 -0.41 -26.87 -17.46
C TRP A 230 -0.05 -25.92 -16.33
N PHE A 231 1.22 -25.51 -16.30
CA PHE A 231 1.74 -24.54 -15.36
C PHE A 231 2.48 -23.46 -16.12
N SER A 232 2.07 -22.21 -16.00
CA SER A 232 2.75 -21.09 -16.65
C SER A 232 3.45 -20.20 -15.64
N GLY A 233 4.61 -19.68 -16.04
CA GLY A 233 5.31 -18.60 -15.37
C GLY A 233 5.47 -17.42 -16.33
N GLN A 234 4.98 -16.25 -15.94
CA GLN A 234 5.28 -15.00 -16.63
C GLN A 234 6.60 -14.45 -16.11
N PHE A 235 7.42 -13.88 -17.00
CA PHE A 235 8.68 -13.27 -16.63
C PHE A 235 8.92 -12.01 -17.45
N GLU A 236 9.59 -11.05 -16.83
CA GLU A 236 9.94 -9.80 -17.49
C GLU A 236 11.44 -9.48 -17.36
N ASN A 237 12.00 -8.84 -18.39
CA ASN A 237 13.41 -8.45 -18.54
C ASN A 237 14.41 -9.56 -18.25
N ARG A 238 14.15 -10.75 -18.80
CA ARG A 238 15.07 -11.88 -18.65
C ARG A 238 15.80 -12.17 -19.94
N GLU A 239 17.13 -12.13 -19.88
CA GLU A 239 17.99 -12.73 -20.93
C GLU A 239 18.01 -14.25 -20.82
N PHE A 240 17.59 -14.80 -19.69
CA PHE A 240 17.39 -16.23 -19.49
C PHE A 240 16.39 -16.52 -18.36
N ILE A 241 15.72 -17.66 -18.44
CA ILE A 241 14.97 -18.22 -17.31
C ILE A 241 15.63 -19.53 -16.85
N GLU A 242 15.53 -19.82 -15.56
CA GLU A 242 15.93 -21.11 -14.99
C GLU A 242 14.71 -21.85 -14.45
N PHE A 243 14.68 -23.16 -14.67
CA PHE A 243 13.62 -24.04 -14.18
C PHE A 243 14.19 -25.41 -13.85
N THR A 244 13.65 -26.03 -12.80
CA THR A 244 14.05 -27.37 -12.35
C THR A 244 12.92 -28.35 -12.61
N LEU A 245 13.25 -29.47 -13.21
CA LEU A 245 12.31 -30.53 -13.57
C LEU A 245 12.58 -31.77 -12.72
N GLU A 246 11.53 -32.38 -12.16
CA GLU A 246 11.60 -33.62 -11.38
C GLU A 246 11.06 -34.80 -12.19
N THR A 247 11.72 -35.95 -12.10
CA THR A 247 11.30 -37.15 -12.84
C THR A 247 10.42 -38.09 -12.03
N ARG A 248 9.56 -38.82 -12.75
CA ARG A 248 8.89 -40.02 -12.21
C ARG A 248 9.69 -41.29 -12.46
N SER A 249 9.16 -42.41 -11.96
CA SER A 249 9.71 -43.75 -12.08
C SER A 249 9.53 -44.35 -13.48
N THR A 250 9.04 -43.58 -14.43
CA THR A 250 8.97 -43.87 -15.86
C THR A 250 9.64 -42.71 -16.61
N GLN A 251 9.71 -42.80 -17.93
CA GLN A 251 10.23 -41.70 -18.73
C GLN A 251 9.41 -40.41 -18.51
N SER A 252 10.10 -39.28 -18.39
CA SER A 252 9.49 -37.95 -18.17
C SER A 252 9.78 -37.01 -19.31
N GLY A 253 8.73 -36.60 -20.01
CA GLY A 253 8.81 -35.68 -21.15
C GLY A 253 8.27 -34.32 -20.75
N PHE A 254 8.97 -33.26 -21.11
CA PHE A 254 8.53 -31.90 -20.85
C PHE A 254 8.51 -31.10 -22.15
N THR A 255 7.48 -30.28 -22.28
CA THR A 255 7.18 -29.46 -23.45
C THR A 255 7.00 -28.02 -23.01
N LEU A 256 7.54 -27.08 -23.80
CA LEU A 256 7.20 -25.66 -23.73
C LEU A 256 6.50 -25.29 -25.03
N SER A 257 5.16 -25.33 -25.06
CA SER A 257 4.41 -25.24 -26.32
C SER A 257 4.18 -23.79 -26.79
N GLY A 258 4.30 -22.81 -25.88
CA GLY A 258 3.92 -21.42 -26.11
C GLY A 258 2.41 -21.20 -26.15
N ASP A 259 1.62 -22.20 -25.74
CA ASP A 259 0.20 -22.01 -25.51
C ASP A 259 -0.02 -21.30 -24.16
N LEU A 260 -1.11 -20.55 -24.08
CA LEU A 260 -1.56 -19.93 -22.84
C LEU A 260 -2.74 -20.73 -22.29
N ILE A 261 -2.89 -20.69 -20.96
CA ILE A 261 -4.02 -21.29 -20.26
C ILE A 261 -5.23 -20.38 -20.45
N ASP A 262 -6.36 -20.93 -20.90
CA ASP A 262 -7.63 -20.23 -21.01
C ASP A 262 -8.21 -19.98 -19.61
N ASP A 263 -8.71 -18.76 -19.37
CA ASP A 263 -9.29 -18.34 -18.08
C ASP A 263 -8.37 -18.66 -16.87
N ALA A 264 -7.07 -18.38 -17.01
CA ALA A 264 -6.06 -18.75 -16.04
C ALA A 264 -6.28 -18.12 -14.65
N VAL A 265 -6.08 -18.93 -13.60
CA VAL A 265 -5.95 -18.46 -12.22
C VAL A 265 -4.52 -18.01 -12.00
N VAL A 266 -4.31 -16.69 -11.91
CA VAL A 266 -2.99 -16.10 -11.70
C VAL A 266 -2.74 -15.93 -10.19
N THR A 267 -1.60 -16.43 -9.71
CA THR A 267 -1.07 -16.16 -8.37
C THR A 267 0.10 -15.18 -8.51
N PRO A 268 -0.08 -13.89 -8.12
CA PRO A 268 1.02 -12.92 -8.08
C PRO A 268 2.01 -13.24 -6.94
N ILE A 269 3.22 -12.68 -7.01
CA ILE A 269 4.18 -12.67 -5.89
C ILE A 269 3.59 -11.85 -4.73
N GLU A 270 3.88 -12.23 -3.47
CA GLU A 270 3.35 -11.51 -2.30
C GLU A 270 3.75 -10.03 -2.36
N ALA A 271 2.74 -9.16 -2.33
CA ALA A 271 2.89 -7.72 -2.42
C ALA A 271 3.57 -7.10 -1.18
N GLY A 272 4.39 -6.07 -1.43
CA GLY A 272 5.19 -5.31 -0.47
C GLY A 272 4.43 -4.27 0.35
N ASN A 273 5.03 -3.70 1.38
CA ASN A 273 4.56 -2.42 1.96
C ASN A 273 5.55 -1.33 1.55
N ASP A 274 5.20 -0.58 0.52
CA ASP A 274 6.14 0.24 -0.20
C ASP A 274 6.13 1.69 0.24
N THR A 275 7.25 2.37 0.04
CA THR A 275 7.36 3.81 0.17
C THR A 275 7.78 4.42 -1.15
N ILE A 276 6.84 5.08 -1.83
CA ILE A 276 7.07 5.67 -3.15
C ILE A 276 6.96 7.20 -3.06
N LEU A 277 7.99 7.88 -3.56
CA LEU A 277 8.01 9.33 -3.74
C LEU A 277 8.07 9.61 -5.25
N GLY A 278 7.07 10.30 -5.79
CA GLY A 278 7.03 10.76 -7.19
C GLY A 278 8.14 11.77 -7.44
N GLY A 279 7.99 12.97 -6.89
CA GLY A 279 9.05 13.98 -6.89
C GLY A 279 8.61 15.27 -7.57
N GLU A 280 9.37 15.73 -8.56
CA GLU A 280 8.98 16.85 -9.43
C GLU A 280 8.48 16.30 -10.76
N GLY A 281 7.28 16.67 -11.24
CA GLY A 281 6.76 16.22 -12.53
C GLY A 281 5.33 15.69 -12.40
N ASP A 282 4.67 15.41 -13.54
CA ASP A 282 3.32 14.84 -13.52
C ASP A 282 3.44 13.30 -13.43
N ASP A 283 3.43 12.75 -12.22
CA ASP A 283 3.78 11.36 -11.96
C ASP A 283 2.57 10.41 -12.02
N THR A 284 2.84 9.13 -12.27
CA THR A 284 1.86 8.06 -12.11
C THR A 284 2.40 7.00 -11.16
N ILE A 285 1.71 6.79 -10.04
CA ILE A 285 2.15 5.94 -8.93
C ILE A 285 1.11 4.85 -8.67
N PHE A 286 1.56 3.60 -8.60
CA PHE A 286 0.78 2.44 -8.20
C PHE A 286 1.44 1.78 -6.99
N GLY A 287 0.78 1.78 -5.84
CA GLY A 287 1.20 1.02 -4.65
C GLY A 287 1.08 -0.48 -4.89
N GLN A 288 -0.09 -0.89 -5.38
CA GLN A 288 -0.51 -2.27 -5.64
C GLN A 288 -0.94 -2.97 -4.35
N GLY A 289 -0.33 -4.09 -3.94
CA GLY A 289 -0.79 -4.75 -2.72
C GLY A 289 0.01 -4.29 -1.51
N GLY A 290 -0.53 -4.51 -0.32
CA GLY A 290 0.12 -4.17 0.95
C GLY A 290 -0.19 -2.75 1.43
N ASN A 291 0.40 -2.33 2.55
CA ASN A 291 0.06 -1.05 3.18
C ASN A 291 1.11 0.00 2.82
N ASP A 292 0.80 0.82 1.82
CA ASP A 292 1.78 1.68 1.18
C ASP A 292 1.83 3.10 1.74
N SER A 293 2.95 3.77 1.50
CA SER A 293 3.16 5.18 1.76
C SER A 293 3.52 5.89 0.46
N LEU A 294 2.54 6.54 -0.16
CA LEU A 294 2.65 7.16 -1.47
C LEU A 294 2.65 8.70 -1.35
N ASP A 295 3.60 9.37 -1.99
CA ASP A 295 3.68 10.84 -2.08
C ASP A 295 3.88 11.27 -3.53
N GLY A 296 2.92 11.97 -4.12
CA GLY A 296 2.99 12.47 -5.51
C GLY A 296 4.09 13.53 -5.68
N GLY A 297 4.24 14.43 -4.72
CA GLY A 297 5.22 15.51 -4.80
C GLY A 297 4.67 16.76 -5.47
N GLU A 298 5.33 17.28 -6.50
CA GLU A 298 4.97 18.50 -7.22
C GLU A 298 4.59 18.18 -8.67
N GLY A 299 3.32 18.30 -9.02
CA GLY A 299 2.85 18.09 -10.39
C GLY A 299 1.35 17.83 -10.39
N ASP A 300 0.78 17.51 -11.55
CA ASP A 300 -0.57 16.96 -11.65
C ASP A 300 -0.48 15.42 -11.64
N ASP A 301 -0.56 14.80 -10.46
CA ASP A 301 -0.22 13.38 -10.28
C ASP A 301 -1.42 12.43 -10.40
N GLN A 302 -1.16 11.17 -10.72
CA GLN A 302 -2.11 10.05 -10.64
C GLN A 302 -1.59 9.01 -9.64
N ILE A 303 -2.35 8.74 -8.58
CA ILE A 303 -1.93 7.84 -7.51
C ILE A 303 -3.04 6.80 -7.26
N GLU A 304 -2.66 5.53 -7.22
CA GLU A 304 -3.51 4.40 -6.86
C GLU A 304 -2.83 3.61 -5.74
N GLY A 305 -3.48 3.52 -4.56
CA GLY A 305 -3.01 2.74 -3.42
C GLY A 305 -3.04 1.25 -3.73
N GLY A 306 -4.25 0.72 -3.93
CA GLY A 306 -4.48 -0.67 -4.31
C GLY A 306 -5.07 -1.44 -3.13
N ASP A 307 -4.53 -2.61 -2.81
CA ASP A 307 -5.05 -3.47 -1.75
C ASP A 307 -4.31 -3.24 -0.42
N GLY A 308 -4.91 -2.59 0.58
CA GLY A 308 -4.20 -2.42 1.85
C GLY A 308 -4.76 -1.40 2.81
N GLN A 309 -3.88 -0.69 3.50
CA GLN A 309 -4.24 0.47 4.30
C GLN A 309 -3.21 1.54 4.00
N ASP A 310 -3.51 2.33 3.00
CA ASP A 310 -2.52 3.17 2.36
C ASP A 310 -2.50 4.56 2.95
N THR A 311 -1.32 5.17 2.95
CA THR A 311 -1.14 6.57 3.30
C THR A 311 -0.74 7.34 2.05
N ILE A 312 -1.69 8.09 1.50
CA ILE A 312 -1.52 8.82 0.25
C ILE A 312 -1.39 10.32 0.52
N THR A 313 -0.35 10.93 0.00
CA THR A 313 -0.16 12.39 -0.01
C THR A 313 -0.16 12.85 -1.46
N SER A 314 -1.18 13.60 -1.86
CA SER A 314 -1.31 14.04 -3.26
C SER A 314 -0.22 15.03 -3.67
N GLY A 315 0.15 15.94 -2.75
CA GLY A 315 1.19 16.94 -3.01
C GLY A 315 0.67 18.26 -3.61
N GLY A 316 1.42 18.80 -4.56
CA GLY A 316 1.13 20.03 -5.32
C GLY A 316 0.08 19.82 -6.41
N GLY A 317 -0.05 20.77 -7.34
CA GLY A 317 -0.90 20.63 -8.54
C GLY A 317 -2.34 20.12 -8.38
N ASN A 318 -2.82 19.38 -9.38
CA ASN A 318 -4.20 18.91 -9.54
C ASN A 318 -4.29 17.40 -9.71
N ASP A 319 -4.15 16.70 -8.59
CA ASP A 319 -3.97 15.24 -8.61
C ASP A 319 -5.27 14.46 -8.69
N ARG A 320 -5.13 13.21 -9.08
CA ARG A 320 -6.13 12.16 -8.86
C ARG A 320 -5.54 11.10 -7.94
N ALA A 321 -6.20 10.84 -6.81
CA ALA A 321 -5.80 9.80 -5.87
C ALA A 321 -6.96 8.83 -5.60
N GLU A 322 -6.67 7.54 -5.65
CA GLU A 322 -7.59 6.44 -5.34
C GLU A 322 -6.94 5.53 -4.29
N GLY A 323 -7.66 5.20 -3.22
CA GLY A 323 -7.15 4.37 -2.11
C GLY A 323 -7.20 2.90 -2.46
N GLY A 324 -8.39 2.41 -2.82
CA GLY A 324 -8.58 1.04 -3.32
C GLY A 324 -9.35 0.19 -2.31
N GLN A 325 -8.79 -0.95 -1.91
CA GLN A 325 -9.35 -1.80 -0.85
C GLN A 325 -8.70 -1.48 0.49
N GLY A 326 -9.49 -1.62 1.54
CA GLY A 326 -9.12 -1.40 2.93
C GLY A 326 -9.26 0.06 3.37
N SER A 327 -8.55 0.45 4.44
CA SER A 327 -8.84 1.72 5.14
C SER A 327 -7.71 2.72 4.97
N ASP A 328 -7.95 3.72 4.14
CA ASP A 328 -6.90 4.59 3.62
C ASP A 328 -6.89 5.98 4.26
N LEU A 329 -5.72 6.62 4.19
CA LEU A 329 -5.47 7.95 4.74
C LEU A 329 -4.94 8.90 3.67
N PHE A 330 -5.78 9.87 3.29
CA PHE A 330 -5.42 10.92 2.34
C PHE A 330 -4.96 12.18 3.08
N ASN A 331 -3.69 12.54 2.96
CA ASN A 331 -3.09 13.71 3.59
C ASN A 331 -2.98 14.89 2.61
N PHE A 332 -3.39 16.07 3.07
CA PHE A 332 -3.27 17.30 2.31
C PHE A 332 -2.16 18.20 2.86
N THR A 333 -1.20 18.53 2.00
CA THR A 333 -0.11 19.47 2.26
C THR A 333 -0.29 20.79 1.50
N SER A 334 -0.99 20.74 0.35
CA SER A 334 -1.42 21.88 -0.47
C SER A 334 -2.93 21.86 -0.72
N GLY A 335 -3.44 22.87 -1.44
CA GLY A 335 -4.74 22.77 -2.10
C GLY A 335 -4.56 22.80 -3.61
N GLY A 336 -5.60 22.42 -4.34
CA GLY A 336 -5.59 22.24 -5.79
C GLY A 336 -6.94 21.74 -6.29
N ASP A 337 -7.06 21.42 -7.58
CA ASP A 337 -8.25 20.80 -8.16
C ASP A 337 -8.19 19.25 -8.08
N HIS A 338 -7.92 18.71 -6.89
CA HIS A 338 -7.72 17.26 -6.71
C HIS A 338 -9.03 16.45 -6.84
N THR A 339 -8.95 15.22 -7.33
CA THR A 339 -10.04 14.23 -7.26
C THR A 339 -9.62 13.08 -6.37
N ILE A 340 -10.33 12.88 -5.26
CA ILE A 340 -10.03 11.83 -4.28
C ILE A 340 -11.15 10.80 -4.24
N VAL A 341 -10.80 9.52 -4.30
CA VAL A 341 -11.72 8.41 -4.10
C VAL A 341 -11.10 7.53 -3.04
N GLY A 342 -11.80 7.25 -1.95
CA GLY A 342 -11.28 6.33 -0.94
C GLY A 342 -11.25 4.91 -1.48
N GLY A 343 -12.42 4.31 -1.61
CA GLY A 343 -12.53 2.93 -2.05
C GLY A 343 -13.79 2.32 -1.47
N GLU A 344 -14.08 1.06 -1.78
CA GLU A 344 -15.13 0.33 -1.08
C GLU A 344 -14.74 -1.15 -1.02
N ASP A 345 -14.65 -1.69 0.20
CA ASP A 345 -14.46 -3.12 0.38
C ASP A 345 -15.73 -3.88 0.01
N ALA A 346 -15.57 -5.10 -0.49
CA ALA A 346 -16.72 -5.96 -0.80
C ALA A 346 -17.64 -6.24 0.41
N ASP A 347 -17.10 -6.09 1.63
CA ASP A 347 -17.85 -6.21 2.88
C ASP A 347 -18.25 -4.87 3.53
N GLY A 348 -17.80 -3.74 2.97
CA GLY A 348 -18.09 -2.36 3.42
C GLY A 348 -17.61 -2.08 4.84
N THR A 349 -16.45 -2.65 5.22
CA THR A 349 -15.87 -2.51 6.56
C THR A 349 -14.71 -1.53 6.64
N ASP A 350 -14.28 -1.05 5.48
CA ASP A 350 -13.32 0.02 5.27
C ASP A 350 -13.77 1.35 5.88
N VAL A 351 -12.76 2.18 6.16
CA VAL A 351 -12.91 3.52 6.73
C VAL A 351 -11.79 4.40 6.19
N ASP A 352 -12.09 5.15 5.16
CA ASP A 352 -11.22 6.12 4.53
C ASP A 352 -11.30 7.48 5.22
N VAL A 353 -10.12 8.10 5.35
CA VAL A 353 -9.93 9.30 6.15
C VAL A 353 -9.29 10.40 5.32
N LEU A 354 -10.00 11.52 5.20
CA LEU A 354 -9.46 12.73 4.59
C LEU A 354 -8.86 13.67 5.64
N ASN A 355 -7.54 13.72 5.71
CA ASN A 355 -6.78 14.48 6.69
C ASN A 355 -6.32 15.85 6.17
N LEU A 356 -7.11 16.88 6.51
CA LEU A 356 -6.81 18.28 6.19
C LEU A 356 -5.98 19.01 7.26
N SER A 357 -5.40 18.29 8.23
CA SER A 357 -4.72 18.93 9.37
C SER A 357 -3.39 19.61 9.03
N GLY A 358 -2.85 19.35 7.83
CA GLY A 358 -1.71 20.07 7.25
C GLY A 358 -2.06 21.48 6.76
N LEU A 359 -3.34 21.75 6.50
CA LEU A 359 -3.81 23.01 5.94
C LEU A 359 -4.34 23.98 7.00
N ASP A 360 -4.31 25.28 6.67
CA ASP A 360 -4.97 26.29 7.50
C ASP A 360 -6.49 26.23 7.34
N ARG A 361 -7.23 26.25 8.46
CA ARG A 361 -8.70 26.19 8.41
C ARG A 361 -9.34 27.40 7.71
N SER A 362 -8.66 28.55 7.67
CA SER A 362 -9.12 29.73 6.91
C SER A 362 -8.85 29.65 5.41
N GLN A 363 -8.01 28.73 4.95
CA GLN A 363 -7.66 28.59 3.54
C GLN A 363 -8.57 27.62 2.79
N TYR A 364 -9.57 27.02 3.44
CA TYR A 364 -10.50 26.14 2.75
C TYR A 364 -11.91 26.12 3.32
N THR A 365 -12.87 25.76 2.46
CA THR A 365 -14.27 25.48 2.81
C THR A 365 -14.62 24.07 2.41
N LEU A 366 -14.89 23.20 3.40
CA LEU A 366 -15.40 21.85 3.19
C LEU A 366 -16.93 21.88 3.09
N THR A 367 -17.48 21.35 2.00
CA THR A 367 -18.91 21.16 1.79
C THR A 367 -19.20 19.67 1.59
N LYS A 368 -20.03 19.06 2.43
CA LYS A 368 -20.49 17.68 2.20
C LYS A 368 -21.63 17.67 1.18
N THR A 369 -21.54 16.83 0.16
CA THR A 369 -22.58 16.62 -0.86
C THR A 369 -23.31 15.28 -0.66
N GLY A 370 -22.72 14.35 0.09
CA GLY A 370 -23.30 13.06 0.48
C GLY A 370 -22.77 12.54 1.82
N PRO A 371 -23.12 11.31 2.21
CA PRO A 371 -22.59 10.64 3.41
C PRO A 371 -21.07 10.51 3.37
N GLU A 372 -20.56 9.98 2.25
CA GLU A 372 -19.13 9.76 1.99
C GLU A 372 -18.55 10.67 0.89
N SER A 373 -19.25 11.73 0.49
CA SER A 373 -18.80 12.63 -0.59
C SER A 373 -18.94 14.11 -0.27
N GLY A 374 -18.10 14.90 -0.92
CA GLY A 374 -18.09 16.35 -0.77
C GLY A 374 -17.09 17.07 -1.64
N THR A 375 -16.94 18.36 -1.37
CA THR A 375 -15.98 19.24 -2.01
C THR A 375 -15.19 20.06 -1.00
N ILE A 376 -13.97 20.44 -1.36
CA ILE A 376 -13.13 21.35 -0.60
C ILE A 376 -12.75 22.50 -1.53
N GLU A 377 -13.24 23.70 -1.25
CA GLU A 377 -12.82 24.91 -1.97
C GLU A 377 -11.64 25.56 -1.24
N PHE A 378 -10.48 25.61 -1.87
CA PHE A 378 -9.29 26.31 -1.36
C PHE A 378 -9.31 27.79 -1.74
N ARG A 379 -8.78 28.66 -0.87
CA ARG A 379 -8.83 30.11 -1.03
C ARG A 379 -7.47 30.76 -0.75
N ASP A 380 -7.15 31.77 -1.55
CA ASP A 380 -6.01 32.65 -1.30
C ASP A 380 -6.28 33.63 -0.13
N ALA A 381 -5.27 34.44 0.21
CA ALA A 381 -5.37 35.44 1.28
C ALA A 381 -6.41 36.54 0.99
N ASP A 382 -6.76 36.74 -0.28
CA ASP A 382 -7.77 37.70 -0.73
C ASP A 382 -9.19 37.09 -0.78
N GLY A 383 -9.31 35.79 -0.48
CA GLY A 383 -10.55 35.02 -0.45
C GLY A 383 -11.00 34.44 -1.79
N ASN A 384 -10.21 34.59 -2.85
CA ASN A 384 -10.50 34.00 -4.16
C ASN A 384 -10.27 32.50 -4.11
N VAL A 385 -11.13 31.75 -4.81
CA VAL A 385 -10.96 30.28 -4.91
C VAL A 385 -9.75 29.98 -5.78
N THR A 386 -8.80 29.22 -5.25
CA THR A 386 -7.57 28.81 -5.94
C THR A 386 -7.62 27.38 -6.47
N GLY A 387 -8.53 26.56 -5.94
CA GLY A 387 -8.76 25.19 -6.37
C GLY A 387 -9.98 24.61 -5.68
N THR A 388 -10.56 23.56 -6.26
CA THR A 388 -11.70 22.82 -5.73
C THR A 388 -11.45 21.34 -5.83
N THR A 389 -11.22 20.70 -4.69
CA THR A 389 -11.15 19.23 -4.62
C THR A 389 -12.53 18.63 -4.51
N THR A 390 -12.75 17.51 -5.19
CA THR A 390 -13.89 16.63 -4.97
C THR A 390 -13.44 15.35 -4.30
N TYR A 391 -14.20 14.85 -3.33
CA TYR A 391 -13.99 13.53 -2.75
C TYR A 391 -15.28 12.70 -2.74
N SER A 392 -15.10 11.38 -2.85
CA SER A 392 -16.14 10.35 -2.72
C SER A 392 -15.60 9.13 -1.99
N GLU A 393 -16.49 8.30 -1.45
CA GLU A 393 -16.15 7.14 -0.61
C GLU A 393 -15.14 7.49 0.50
N ILE A 394 -15.44 8.54 1.30
CA ILE A 394 -14.67 8.93 2.49
C ILE A 394 -15.58 9.01 3.72
N GLU A 395 -15.35 8.16 4.72
CA GLU A 395 -16.21 8.00 5.89
C GLU A 395 -15.92 9.02 7.02
N GLU A 396 -14.66 9.43 7.29
CA GLU A 396 -14.29 10.15 8.54
C GLU A 396 -13.41 11.44 8.44
N VAL A 397 -13.64 12.41 9.38
CA VAL A 397 -12.87 13.65 9.69
C VAL A 397 -12.97 13.99 11.24
N VAL A 398 -11.91 14.23 12.09
CA VAL A 398 -11.87 13.88 13.59
C VAL A 398 -11.55 14.97 14.73
N ILE A 399 -12.19 14.98 15.99
CA ILE A 399 -11.79 15.55 17.41
C ILE A 399 -12.58 15.01 18.71
N CYS A 400 -12.06 14.67 19.98
CA CYS A 400 -12.81 14.17 21.26
C CYS A 400 -12.15 14.04 22.74
N PHE A 401 -12.84 13.78 23.93
CA PHE A 401 -12.28 13.58 25.38
C PHE A 401 -12.39 12.13 25.96
N THR A 402 -11.79 11.67 27.11
CA THR A 402 -11.96 10.27 27.68
C THR A 402 -12.66 10.13 29.08
N PRO A 403 -13.22 8.96 29.48
CA PRO A 403 -13.79 8.70 30.81
C PRO A 403 -12.81 8.79 31.97
N GLY A 404 -13.32 9.23 33.12
CA GLY A 404 -12.52 9.45 34.33
C GLY A 404 -12.11 10.91 34.48
N THR A 405 -12.00 11.65 33.38
CA THR A 405 -11.77 13.08 33.42
C THR A 405 -12.86 13.79 34.20
N THR A 406 -12.46 14.53 35.23
CA THR A 406 -13.39 15.25 36.11
C THR A 406 -13.68 16.63 35.56
N ILE A 407 -14.96 16.97 35.42
CA ILE A 407 -15.43 18.25 34.91
C ILE A 407 -15.98 19.05 36.08
N ALA A 408 -15.53 20.30 36.24
CA ALA A 408 -16.06 21.15 37.30
C ALA A 408 -17.50 21.55 36.99
N THR A 409 -18.39 21.28 37.94
CA THR A 409 -19.80 21.67 37.86
C THR A 409 -20.21 22.46 39.09
N ARG A 410 -21.42 23.02 39.07
CA ARG A 410 -22.03 23.65 40.26
C ARG A 410 -22.10 22.71 41.48
N ARG A 411 -22.11 21.39 41.27
CA ARG A 411 -22.19 20.37 42.33
C ARG A 411 -20.82 19.89 42.81
N GLY A 412 -19.73 20.48 42.30
CA GLY A 412 -18.36 20.02 42.45
C GLY A 412 -17.83 19.36 41.17
N GLU A 413 -16.59 18.91 41.19
CA GLU A 413 -16.00 18.14 40.10
C GLU A 413 -16.66 16.75 40.04
N ILE A 414 -17.23 16.42 38.88
CA ILE A 414 -17.81 15.10 38.64
C ILE A 414 -17.19 14.46 37.39
N PRO A 415 -17.04 13.13 37.32
CA PRO A 415 -16.50 12.49 36.13
C PRO A 415 -17.33 12.78 34.88
N VAL A 416 -16.68 12.96 33.73
CA VAL A 416 -17.31 13.33 32.46
C VAL A 416 -18.37 12.34 32.01
N GLN A 417 -18.20 11.05 32.31
CA GLN A 417 -19.21 10.01 32.04
C GLN A 417 -20.47 10.12 32.90
N GLN A 418 -20.50 10.99 33.90
CA GLN A 418 -21.67 11.25 34.76
C GLN A 418 -22.35 12.59 34.44
N ILE A 419 -21.77 13.40 33.56
CA ILE A 419 -22.36 14.65 33.09
C ILE A 419 -23.63 14.32 32.32
N LYS A 420 -24.71 15.04 32.64
CA LYS A 420 -26.00 14.91 31.94
C LYS A 420 -26.38 16.23 31.30
N VAL A 421 -27.21 16.15 30.27
CA VAL A 421 -27.88 17.32 29.70
C VAL A 421 -28.58 18.10 30.82
N GLY A 422 -28.32 19.42 30.87
CA GLY A 422 -28.80 20.35 31.89
C GLY A 422 -27.85 20.53 33.09
N ASP A 423 -26.79 19.72 33.23
CA ASP A 423 -25.78 19.98 34.25
C ASP A 423 -25.05 21.31 33.97
N LEU A 424 -24.83 22.10 35.02
CA LEU A 424 -24.13 23.38 34.92
C LEU A 424 -22.63 23.16 35.10
N VAL A 425 -21.88 23.24 34.00
CA VAL A 425 -20.42 23.11 33.95
C VAL A 425 -19.76 24.49 34.08
N VAL A 426 -18.65 24.54 34.79
CA VAL A 426 -17.82 25.75 34.92
C VAL A 426 -17.02 25.94 33.64
N THR A 427 -17.25 27.07 32.98
CA THR A 427 -16.52 27.50 31.79
C THR A 427 -15.69 28.73 32.10
N ARG A 428 -14.63 28.94 31.31
CA ARG A 428 -13.63 29.99 31.56
C ARG A 428 -14.21 31.39 31.36
N ASP A 429 -15.01 31.56 30.32
CA ASP A 429 -15.43 32.87 29.84
C ASP A 429 -16.85 33.24 30.25
N ASN A 430 -17.75 32.25 30.27
CA ASN A 430 -19.19 32.47 30.45
C ASN A 430 -19.72 31.96 31.79
N GLY A 431 -18.85 31.53 32.70
CA GLY A 431 -19.24 31.06 34.03
C GLY A 431 -19.94 29.69 34.00
N LEU A 432 -21.04 29.53 34.73
CA LEU A 432 -21.75 28.25 34.77
C LEU A 432 -22.68 28.11 33.55
N GLN A 433 -22.34 27.22 32.61
CA GLN A 433 -23.12 26.96 31.40
C GLN A 433 -23.80 25.60 31.42
N PRO A 434 -25.06 25.50 30.96
CA PRO A 434 -25.77 24.23 30.89
C PRO A 434 -25.25 23.38 29.74
N VAL A 435 -24.92 22.12 30.02
CA VAL A 435 -24.62 21.12 29.00
C VAL A 435 -25.89 20.85 28.20
N ARG A 436 -25.80 20.90 26.89
CA ARG A 436 -26.94 20.71 25.99
C ARG A 436 -26.97 19.33 25.36
N TRP A 437 -25.81 18.72 25.20
CA TRP A 437 -25.70 17.36 24.68
C TRP A 437 -24.43 16.68 25.20
N VAL A 438 -24.46 15.36 25.32
CA VAL A 438 -23.32 14.52 25.69
C VAL A 438 -23.27 13.29 24.78
N GLY A 439 -22.16 13.09 24.07
CA GLY A 439 -21.94 11.93 23.21
C GLY A 439 -20.86 11.00 23.74
N ARG A 440 -20.88 9.74 23.28
CA ARG A 440 -19.86 8.74 23.64
C ARG A 440 -19.57 7.77 22.51
N ARG A 441 -18.28 7.55 22.22
CA ARG A 441 -17.71 6.50 21.35
C ARG A 441 -16.86 5.55 22.19
N ASN A 442 -16.81 4.26 21.86
CA ASN A 442 -15.95 3.28 22.54
C ASN A 442 -15.07 2.59 21.48
N LEU A 443 -13.77 2.50 21.72
CA LEU A 443 -12.80 1.81 20.87
C LEU A 443 -12.16 0.65 21.64
N GLY A 444 -12.02 -0.50 20.98
CA GLY A 444 -11.36 -1.69 21.52
C GLY A 444 -9.87 -1.76 21.19
N ARG A 445 -9.18 -2.77 21.73
CA ARG A 445 -7.75 -3.00 21.51
C ARG A 445 -7.41 -3.14 20.03
N ASP A 446 -8.23 -3.87 19.29
CA ASP A 446 -7.97 -4.15 17.88
C ASP A 446 -8.06 -2.87 17.04
N ASN A 447 -9.02 -1.99 17.34
CA ASN A 447 -9.10 -0.65 16.72
C ASN A 447 -7.88 0.23 17.06
N LEU A 448 -7.35 0.13 18.28
CA LEU A 448 -6.21 0.95 18.74
C LEU A 448 -4.85 0.43 18.25
N LEU A 449 -4.75 -0.87 17.95
CA LEU A 449 -3.58 -1.48 17.33
C LEU A 449 -3.54 -1.17 15.82
N ARG A 450 -4.70 -1.21 15.15
CA ARG A 450 -4.83 -0.90 13.72
C ARG A 450 -4.68 0.59 13.43
N THR A 451 -5.09 1.46 14.35
CA THR A 451 -4.97 2.91 14.16
C THR A 451 -4.25 3.56 15.33
N PRO A 452 -2.90 3.54 15.37
CA PRO A 452 -2.12 4.17 16.43
C PRO A 452 -2.40 5.67 16.59
N GLY A 453 -2.86 6.35 15.54
CA GLY A 453 -3.30 7.75 15.55
C GLY A 453 -4.54 8.03 16.43
N PHE A 454 -5.24 7.00 16.90
CA PHE A 454 -6.31 7.12 17.90
C PHE A 454 -5.85 6.81 19.32
N ASN A 455 -4.57 6.50 19.54
CA ASN A 455 -4.04 6.25 20.88
C ASN A 455 -4.15 7.51 21.73
N PRO A 456 -4.84 7.44 22.88
CA PRO A 456 -5.05 8.62 23.70
C PRO A 456 -3.73 9.19 24.23
N VAL A 457 -3.68 10.51 24.37
CA VAL A 457 -2.56 11.23 24.98
C VAL A 457 -2.82 11.35 26.47
N ARG A 458 -1.87 10.88 27.27
CA ARG A 458 -1.81 11.06 28.72
C ARG A 458 -1.11 12.37 29.04
N ILE A 459 -1.71 13.18 29.88
CA ILE A 459 -1.13 14.40 30.44
C ILE A 459 -1.08 14.21 31.95
N LYS A 460 0.12 14.09 32.52
CA LYS A 460 0.34 13.89 33.96
C LYS A 460 0.04 15.16 34.74
N ALA A 461 -0.28 15.00 36.03
CA ALA A 461 -0.45 16.11 36.94
C ALA A 461 0.80 17.00 36.95
N GLY A 462 0.61 18.31 36.77
CA GLY A 462 1.68 19.30 36.73
C GLY A 462 2.39 19.48 35.39
N ALA A 463 2.03 18.75 34.33
CA ALA A 463 2.69 18.80 33.02
C ALA A 463 2.65 20.19 32.33
N PHE A 464 1.73 21.08 32.70
CA PHE A 464 1.63 22.45 32.18
C PHE A 464 2.19 23.50 33.15
N GLY A 465 2.87 23.09 34.22
CA GLY A 465 3.41 23.98 35.25
C GLY A 465 2.40 24.35 36.34
N GLU A 466 2.91 24.91 37.45
CA GLU A 466 2.12 25.35 38.63
C GLU A 466 1.14 24.31 39.21
N GLY A 467 1.39 23.01 38.97
CA GLY A 467 0.51 21.92 39.44
C GLY A 467 -0.73 21.69 38.57
N VAL A 468 -0.67 22.08 37.28
CA VAL A 468 -1.74 21.91 36.28
C VAL A 468 -1.31 20.88 35.20
N PRO A 469 -2.18 19.96 34.75
CA PRO A 469 -3.46 19.61 35.38
C PRO A 469 -3.24 19.13 36.82
N GLN A 470 -4.26 19.20 37.66
CA GLN A 470 -4.15 18.79 39.07
C GLN A 470 -4.17 17.26 39.23
N ARG A 471 -4.57 16.55 38.17
CA ARG A 471 -4.61 15.10 38.07
C ARG A 471 -4.11 14.66 36.70
N ASP A 472 -3.65 13.42 36.63
CA ASP A 472 -3.41 12.77 35.35
C ASP A 472 -4.73 12.69 34.57
N MET A 473 -4.69 13.03 33.30
CA MET A 473 -5.82 12.94 32.40
C MET A 473 -5.45 12.26 31.09
N MET A 474 -6.45 11.68 30.44
CA MET A 474 -6.34 11.06 29.12
C MET A 474 -7.26 11.80 28.17
N VAL A 475 -6.76 12.19 27.01
CA VAL A 475 -7.56 12.88 25.99
C VAL A 475 -7.28 12.27 24.63
N SER A 476 -8.13 12.53 23.63
CA SER A 476 -7.80 12.09 22.28
C SER A 476 -6.65 12.92 21.71
N PRO A 477 -5.91 12.40 20.72
CA PRO A 477 -4.79 13.11 20.09
C PRO A 477 -5.15 14.51 19.56
N ASN A 478 -6.33 14.66 18.97
CA ASN A 478 -6.78 15.93 18.41
C ASN A 478 -7.50 16.83 19.44
N HIS A 479 -7.67 16.37 20.69
CA HIS A 479 -8.29 17.16 21.74
C HIS A 479 -7.46 18.40 22.06
N ARG A 480 -8.08 19.58 22.11
CA ARG A 480 -7.34 20.83 22.35
C ARG A 480 -7.31 21.21 23.83
N MET A 481 -6.10 21.36 24.34
CA MET A 481 -5.81 21.83 25.69
C MET A 481 -5.53 23.33 25.66
N LEU A 482 -6.02 24.07 26.64
CA LEU A 482 -5.67 25.47 26.80
C LEU A 482 -4.27 25.57 27.42
N VAL A 483 -3.35 26.18 26.68
CA VAL A 483 -2.02 26.51 27.16
C VAL A 483 -1.96 28.01 27.41
N ALA A 484 -1.64 28.40 28.65
CA ALA A 484 -1.49 29.79 29.06
C ALA A 484 -0.04 30.04 29.47
N SER A 485 0.68 30.89 28.73
CA SER A 485 2.09 31.20 29.05
C SER A 485 2.48 32.59 28.55
N GLU A 486 3.51 33.18 29.20
CA GLU A 486 4.13 34.43 28.71
C GLU A 486 4.78 34.22 27.34
N THR A 487 5.31 33.02 27.09
CA THR A 487 5.85 32.62 25.79
C THR A 487 4.80 32.66 24.69
N ALA A 488 3.58 32.17 24.96
CA ALA A 488 2.47 32.25 24.01
C ALA A 488 2.07 33.72 23.72
N GLU A 489 2.06 34.58 24.74
CA GLU A 489 1.78 36.01 24.56
C GLU A 489 2.82 36.69 23.66
N VAL A 490 4.10 36.37 23.84
CA VAL A 490 5.19 36.90 23.01
C VAL A 490 5.15 36.36 21.58
N MET A 491 4.88 35.06 21.40
CA MET A 491 4.94 34.40 20.09
C MET A 491 3.69 34.61 19.24
N PHE A 492 2.50 34.62 19.86
CA PHE A 492 1.21 34.57 19.14
C PHE A 492 0.33 35.80 19.41
N SER A 493 0.83 36.77 20.19
CA SER A 493 0.06 37.95 20.65
C SER A 493 -1.19 37.59 21.45
N GLU A 494 -1.28 36.36 21.93
CA GLU A 494 -2.37 35.80 22.71
C GLU A 494 -1.78 35.05 23.90
N ARG A 495 -2.18 35.42 25.12
CA ARG A 495 -1.68 34.77 26.33
C ARG A 495 -2.23 33.35 26.50
N GLU A 496 -3.36 33.06 25.89
CA GLU A 496 -4.09 31.80 25.99
C GLU A 496 -4.37 31.23 24.60
N VAL A 497 -3.87 30.03 24.34
CA VAL A 497 -3.98 29.37 23.04
C VAL A 497 -4.43 27.91 23.21
N LEU A 498 -5.11 27.37 22.21
CA LEU A 498 -5.58 25.99 22.18
C LEU A 498 -4.63 25.12 21.37
N VAL A 499 -4.08 24.08 21.99
CA VAL A 499 -3.09 23.18 21.39
C VAL A 499 -3.62 21.76 21.41
N ALA A 500 -3.63 21.08 20.26
CA ALA A 500 -4.00 19.67 20.19
C ALA A 500 -3.03 18.81 21.01
N ALA A 501 -3.56 17.85 21.77
CA ALA A 501 -2.80 17.05 22.72
C ALA A 501 -1.64 16.29 22.07
N LYS A 502 -1.80 15.82 20.83
CA LYS A 502 -0.73 15.16 20.06
C LYS A 502 0.49 16.04 19.83
N HIS A 503 0.31 17.36 19.73
CA HIS A 503 1.42 18.31 19.57
C HIS A 503 2.09 18.67 20.90
N LEU A 504 1.51 18.26 22.04
CA LEU A 504 2.10 18.42 23.36
C LEU A 504 2.93 17.20 23.77
N VAL A 505 2.86 16.10 23.01
CA VAL A 505 3.66 14.89 23.25
C VAL A 505 5.14 15.24 23.14
N GLY A 506 5.91 14.91 24.18
CA GLY A 506 7.31 15.31 24.32
C GLY A 506 7.56 16.40 25.37
N LEU A 507 6.51 17.08 25.86
CA LEU A 507 6.59 17.81 27.13
C LEU A 507 6.77 16.83 28.30
N ASP A 508 7.49 17.26 29.34
CA ASP A 508 7.65 16.44 30.54
C ASP A 508 6.28 16.11 31.16
N GLY A 509 5.96 14.81 31.19
CA GLY A 509 4.68 14.31 31.66
C GLY A 509 3.56 14.22 30.64
N VAL A 510 3.81 14.44 29.34
CA VAL A 510 2.83 14.23 28.25
C VAL A 510 3.27 13.10 27.32
N ASP A 511 2.54 11.98 27.35
CA ASP A 511 2.91 10.74 26.66
C ASP A 511 1.72 10.15 25.87
N THR A 512 1.95 9.56 24.70
CA THR A 512 0.94 8.71 24.03
C THR A 512 0.82 7.37 24.77
N VAL A 513 -0.41 6.84 24.91
CA VAL A 513 -0.68 5.57 25.59
C VAL A 513 -1.55 4.68 24.72
N THR A 514 -1.24 3.38 24.67
CA THR A 514 -2.02 2.36 23.96
C THR A 514 -2.77 1.47 24.97
N PRO A 515 -4.03 1.79 25.32
CA PRO A 515 -4.81 0.98 26.25
C PRO A 515 -5.50 -0.21 25.56
N ASP A 516 -5.94 -1.21 26.33
CA ASP A 516 -6.77 -2.31 25.81
C ASP A 516 -8.16 -1.86 25.31
N LYS A 517 -8.61 -0.69 25.78
CA LYS A 517 -9.85 -0.04 25.35
C LYS A 517 -9.84 1.41 25.79
N VAL A 518 -10.44 2.28 24.99
CA VAL A 518 -10.68 3.68 25.37
C VAL A 518 -12.12 4.05 25.02
N SER A 519 -12.75 4.91 25.81
CA SER A 519 -13.97 5.59 25.35
C SER A 519 -13.65 7.04 25.14
N TYR A 520 -14.35 7.66 24.20
CA TYR A 520 -14.31 9.09 24.00
C TYR A 520 -15.68 9.72 24.27
N ILE A 521 -15.75 10.77 25.07
CA ILE A 521 -16.97 11.47 25.48
C ILE A 521 -16.89 12.92 24.99
N HIS A 522 -18.00 13.45 24.52
CA HIS A 522 -18.12 14.83 24.03
C HIS A 522 -19.19 15.55 24.82
N MET A 523 -19.04 16.86 25.00
CA MET A 523 -20.04 17.71 25.66
C MET A 523 -20.22 19.00 24.87
N LEU A 524 -21.45 19.31 24.51
CA LEU A 524 -21.82 20.49 23.74
C LEU A 524 -22.58 21.49 24.62
N PHE A 525 -22.35 22.78 24.39
CA PHE A 525 -22.97 23.92 25.08
C PHE A 525 -23.67 24.85 24.07
N ASP A 526 -24.29 25.94 24.55
CA ASP A 526 -24.92 26.95 23.69
C ASP A 526 -23.91 27.78 22.89
N ASN A 527 -22.67 27.86 23.36
CA ASN A 527 -21.53 28.45 22.66
C ASN A 527 -20.34 27.52 22.80
N HIS A 528 -19.28 27.79 22.07
CA HIS A 528 -18.06 27.03 22.25
C HIS A 528 -17.38 27.47 23.55
N GLU A 529 -17.23 26.54 24.48
CA GLU A 529 -16.75 26.81 25.83
C GLU A 529 -15.37 26.20 26.07
N VAL A 530 -14.54 26.88 26.84
CA VAL A 530 -13.38 26.26 27.48
C VAL A 530 -13.80 25.78 28.87
N VAL A 531 -13.81 24.47 29.08
CA VAL A 531 -14.29 23.82 30.30
C VAL A 531 -13.14 23.48 31.22
N PHE A 532 -13.39 23.53 32.54
CA PHE A 532 -12.40 23.12 33.53
C PHE A 532 -12.47 21.60 33.75
N ALA A 533 -11.42 20.90 33.33
CA ALA A 533 -11.29 19.46 33.32
C ALA A 533 -10.01 19.03 34.06
N ASP A 534 -10.10 18.17 35.07
CA ASP A 534 -8.96 17.65 35.86
C ASP A 534 -8.00 18.73 36.39
N GLY A 535 -8.53 19.90 36.72
CA GLY A 535 -7.72 21.01 37.21
C GLY A 535 -7.01 21.83 36.13
N THR A 536 -7.27 21.56 34.85
CA THR A 536 -6.81 22.36 33.69
C THR A 536 -7.98 22.83 32.83
N TRP A 537 -7.71 23.70 31.86
CA TRP A 537 -8.69 24.20 30.92
C TRP A 537 -8.56 23.46 29.59
N ALA A 538 -9.67 22.97 29.07
CA ALA A 538 -9.74 22.18 27.84
C ALA A 538 -10.96 22.56 27.00
N GLU A 539 -10.91 22.28 25.72
CA GLU A 539 -11.94 22.68 24.76
C GLU A 539 -13.20 21.81 24.88
N SER A 540 -14.40 22.40 24.96
CA SER A 540 -15.65 21.65 24.81
C SER A 540 -15.87 21.19 23.37
N PHE A 541 -16.87 20.35 23.12
CA PHE A 541 -17.19 19.99 21.75
C PHE A 541 -17.69 21.23 20.99
N GLN A 542 -16.91 21.66 20.00
CA GLN A 542 -17.33 22.67 19.04
C GLN A 542 -18.06 21.95 17.88
N PRO A 543 -19.37 22.17 17.68
CA PRO A 543 -20.09 21.65 16.53
C PRO A 543 -19.69 22.46 15.30
N GLY A 544 -18.61 22.03 14.65
CA GLY A 544 -18.33 22.35 13.26
C GLY A 544 -18.68 21.16 12.37
N ALA A 545 -18.76 21.36 11.05
CA ALA A 545 -19.01 20.29 10.09
C ALA A 545 -18.08 19.06 10.30
N HIS A 546 -16.83 19.31 10.70
CA HIS A 546 -15.83 18.27 11.04
C HIS A 546 -16.19 17.50 12.32
N SER A 547 -16.49 18.18 13.42
CA SER A 547 -16.76 17.52 14.71
C SER A 547 -18.12 16.79 14.72
N MET A 548 -19.10 17.28 13.96
CA MET A 548 -20.42 16.65 13.79
C MET A 548 -20.36 15.35 12.99
N ALA A 549 -19.37 15.19 12.11
CA ALA A 549 -19.16 13.99 11.31
C ALA A 549 -18.68 12.78 12.14
N GLY A 550 -17.89 13.00 13.21
CA GLY A 550 -17.41 11.95 14.12
C GLY A 550 -18.42 11.42 15.16
N ILE A 551 -19.67 11.88 15.08
CA ILE A 551 -20.77 11.50 15.99
C ILE A 551 -21.72 10.55 15.24
N GLN A 552 -22.11 9.44 15.89
CA GLN A 552 -23.03 8.44 15.34
C GLN A 552 -24.33 9.08 14.85
N SER A 553 -24.91 8.55 13.77
CA SER A 553 -26.10 9.10 13.11
C SER A 553 -27.26 9.41 14.07
N GLU A 554 -27.55 8.50 15.01
CA GLU A 554 -28.57 8.68 16.06
C GLU A 554 -28.27 9.87 16.98
N GLN A 555 -27.01 10.02 17.38
CA GLN A 555 -26.54 11.11 18.24
C GLN A 555 -26.48 12.45 17.49
N ARG A 556 -26.18 12.44 16.19
CA ARG A 556 -26.16 13.62 15.32
C ARG A 556 -27.57 14.17 15.11
N SER A 557 -28.55 13.30 14.83
CA SER A 557 -29.96 13.68 14.72
C SER A 557 -30.50 14.29 16.02
N GLU A 558 -30.04 13.80 17.17
CA GLU A 558 -30.36 14.39 18.47
C GLU A 558 -29.80 15.82 18.60
N ILE A 559 -28.52 16.06 18.24
CA ILE A 559 -27.91 17.40 18.28
C ILE A 559 -28.65 18.40 17.37
N LEU A 560 -28.93 18.02 16.12
CA LEU A 560 -29.63 18.90 15.17
C LEU A 560 -31.07 19.21 15.61
N SER A 561 -31.72 18.28 16.32
CA SER A 561 -33.03 18.54 16.91
C SER A 561 -33.00 19.53 18.08
N LEU A 562 -31.89 19.57 18.83
CA LEU A 562 -31.69 20.45 19.98
C LEU A 562 -31.19 21.84 19.57
N PHE A 563 -30.46 21.93 18.47
CA PHE A 563 -29.90 23.15 17.90
C PHE A 563 -30.15 23.23 16.38
N PRO A 564 -31.39 23.55 15.97
CA PRO A 564 -31.76 23.58 14.56
C PRO A 564 -30.93 24.56 13.72
N GLU A 565 -30.41 25.62 14.35
CA GLU A 565 -29.50 26.57 13.71
C GLU A 565 -28.19 25.93 13.19
N LEU A 566 -27.74 24.81 13.77
CA LEU A 566 -26.57 24.06 13.29
C LEU A 566 -26.84 23.31 11.98
N GLU A 567 -28.08 23.23 11.50
CA GLU A 567 -28.40 22.73 10.14
C GLU A 567 -28.06 23.75 9.04
N LEU A 568 -27.93 25.03 9.40
CA LEU A 568 -27.65 26.13 8.46
C LEU A 568 -26.17 26.51 8.52
N ALA A 569 -25.54 26.74 7.36
CA ALA A 569 -24.13 27.14 7.24
C ALA A 569 -23.77 28.39 8.08
N ASP A 570 -24.73 29.32 8.23
CA ASP A 570 -24.58 30.52 9.06
C ASP A 570 -24.60 30.22 10.57
N GLY A 571 -25.29 29.17 11.02
CA GLY A 571 -25.30 28.79 12.44
C GLY A 571 -24.02 28.08 12.86
N MET A 572 -23.42 27.28 11.97
CA MET A 572 -22.11 26.64 12.20
C MET A 572 -20.94 27.64 12.18
N SER A 573 -20.98 28.66 11.31
CA SER A 573 -19.94 29.70 11.24
C SER A 573 -19.96 30.70 12.39
N ASN A 574 -21.12 30.86 13.05
CA ASN A 574 -21.27 31.72 14.22
C ASN A 574 -20.81 31.06 15.54
N PHE A 575 -20.51 29.76 15.54
CA PHE A 575 -20.03 29.03 16.71
C PHE A 575 -18.49 29.10 16.80
N VAL A 576 -17.96 30.31 17.06
CA VAL A 576 -16.53 30.65 16.98
C VAL A 576 -15.71 29.97 18.09
N ALA A 577 -14.48 29.54 17.76
CA ALA A 577 -13.54 28.99 18.75
C ALA A 577 -13.30 29.99 19.89
N ALA A 578 -13.22 29.54 21.13
CA ALA A 578 -13.15 30.44 22.29
C ALA A 578 -11.79 31.14 22.40
N ARG A 579 -10.76 30.55 21.80
CA ARG A 579 -9.38 31.05 21.73
C ARG A 579 -8.73 30.64 20.41
N ARG A 580 -7.59 31.27 20.09
CA ARG A 580 -6.77 30.91 18.93
C ARG A 580 -6.25 29.48 19.08
N SER A 581 -6.43 28.68 18.03
CA SER A 581 -5.88 27.34 17.91
C SER A 581 -4.52 27.36 17.23
N LEU A 582 -3.52 26.69 17.81
CA LEU A 582 -2.19 26.57 17.22
C LEU A 582 -2.10 25.40 16.22
N ARG A 583 -1.32 25.58 15.16
CA ARG A 583 -0.88 24.54 14.22
C ARG A 583 0.29 23.73 14.78
N ALA A 584 0.64 22.61 14.15
CA ALA A 584 1.68 21.70 14.62
C ALA A 584 3.04 22.40 14.84
N HIS A 585 3.52 23.17 13.86
CA HIS A 585 4.79 23.90 13.97
C HIS A 585 4.75 25.03 15.02
N GLU A 586 3.63 25.73 15.16
CA GLU A 586 3.43 26.77 16.20
C GLU A 586 3.45 26.14 17.61
N ALA A 587 2.79 24.98 17.77
CA ALA A 587 2.81 24.23 19.01
C ALA A 587 4.23 23.73 19.36
N GLN A 588 5.00 23.27 18.38
CA GLN A 588 6.40 22.85 18.59
C GLN A 588 7.30 24.01 19.04
N LEU A 589 7.11 25.22 18.50
CA LEU A 589 7.83 26.42 18.97
C LEU A 589 7.52 26.72 20.44
N LEU A 590 6.26 26.57 20.85
CA LEU A 590 5.83 26.76 22.24
C LEU A 590 6.42 25.69 23.18
N VAL A 591 6.42 24.42 22.75
CA VAL A 591 6.96 23.28 23.50
C VAL A 591 8.48 23.40 23.66
N SER A 592 9.19 23.70 22.58
CA SER A 592 10.66 23.85 22.58
C SER A 592 11.14 25.04 23.43
N ALA A 593 10.41 26.15 23.41
CA ALA A 593 10.71 27.31 24.26
C ALA A 593 10.36 27.10 25.75
N SER A 594 9.54 26.10 26.08
CA SER A 594 9.22 25.73 27.47
C SER A 594 10.18 24.67 28.05
N ALA A 595 10.96 24.00 27.20
CA ALA A 595 11.96 23.00 27.59
C ALA A 595 13.38 23.57 27.81
N ALA A 596 13.58 24.86 27.49
CA ALA A 596 14.81 25.63 27.69
C ALA A 596 14.68 26.53 28.93
#